data_AF-A0A8T5J454-F1
#
_entry.id   AF-A0A8T5J454-F1
#
_cell.length_a   1.000
_cell.length_b   1.000
_cell.length_c   1.000
_cell.angle_alpha   90.00
_cell.angle_beta   90.00
_cell.angle_gamma   90.00
#
_symmetry.space_group_name_H-M   'P 1'
#
loop_
_entity.id
_entity.type
_entity.pdbx_description
1 polymer ?
#
loop_
_entity_poly.entity_id
_entity_poly.type
_entity_poly.pdbx_seq_one_letter_code
_entity_poly.pdbx_strand_id
1 'polypeptide(L)'
;MADKAPPPHDRGPVLWEPTTGPSRMLISSIDRWTSSLLADDGIDMPFMGNNESVTAKVVSRSDGILAGCAAVEHMIQIWAGGLQISWSHGEGRSITSGDEIAVISGDKEGILLMERTILNILGQLSGIATESKKWASKAPGQIACTRKTIWGLLDKWAVHLGGGLTHRLNKFDAKMIKENDLAVMYPDIEGNGARISRYLSEVNIEECGAFLEVEVREEKEAIMAAFTWSERRMVDGCDRLVIMLDNFGPERCKSVADELTEMGLREHVVLEASGGILLADLDDWRECGLDVLSTSTINRGTTPVDLSMLIEN
;
A
#
# COMPACT_ATOMS: atom_id res chain seq x y z
N MET A 1 -2.36 -5.58 27.48
CA MET A 1 -2.97 -4.67 26.50
C MET A 1 -3.95 -5.51 25.72
N ALA A 2 -5.26 -5.23 25.84
CA ALA A 2 -6.27 -6.03 25.17
C ALA A 2 -6.00 -6.05 23.65
N ASP A 3 -6.13 -7.22 23.02
CA ASP A 3 -6.02 -7.44 21.57
C ASP A 3 -6.97 -6.48 20.84
N LYS A 4 -6.50 -5.28 20.51
CA LYS A 4 -7.23 -4.35 19.67
C LYS A 4 -7.19 -4.94 18.28
N ALA A 5 -8.35 -5.25 17.70
CA ALA A 5 -8.42 -5.78 16.33
C ALA A 5 -7.57 -4.89 15.38
N PRO A 6 -6.79 -5.49 14.47
CA PRO A 6 -5.92 -4.72 13.58
C PRO A 6 -6.76 -3.72 12.76
N PRO A 7 -6.18 -2.57 12.38
CA PRO A 7 -6.88 -1.63 11.50
C PRO A 7 -7.29 -2.30 10.19
N PRO A 8 -8.45 -1.95 9.61
CA PRO A 8 -8.94 -2.56 8.37
C PRO A 8 -8.13 -2.17 7.13
N HIS A 9 -7.16 -1.27 7.30
CA HIS A 9 -6.25 -0.77 6.26
C HIS A 9 -5.31 -1.83 5.69
N ASP A 10 -5.10 -2.96 6.38
CA ASP A 10 -4.29 -4.04 5.80
C ASP A 10 -5.11 -4.83 4.77
N ARG A 11 -4.87 -4.53 3.50
CA ARG A 11 -5.43 -5.24 2.35
C ARG A 11 -4.39 -6.09 1.63
N GLY A 12 -3.19 -6.25 2.22
CA GLY A 12 -2.12 -7.10 1.67
C GLY A 12 -2.57 -8.55 1.41
N PRO A 13 -3.31 -9.20 2.32
CA PRO A 13 -3.83 -10.55 2.10
C PRO A 13 -4.77 -10.70 0.89
N VAL A 14 -5.32 -9.60 0.36
CA VAL A 14 -6.14 -9.62 -0.86
C VAL A 14 -5.26 -9.60 -2.13
N LEU A 15 -4.02 -9.13 -2.01
CA LEU A 15 -3.04 -9.11 -3.09
C LEU A 15 -2.25 -10.43 -3.19
N TRP A 16 -2.16 -11.19 -2.10
CA TRP A 16 -1.35 -12.40 -2.04
C TRP A 16 -1.97 -13.47 -1.16
N GLU A 17 -2.07 -14.69 -1.70
CA GLU A 17 -2.49 -15.87 -0.95
C GLU A 17 -1.28 -16.78 -0.67
N PRO A 18 -1.04 -17.20 0.59
CA PRO A 18 0.17 -17.95 0.95
C PRO A 18 0.43 -19.24 0.17
N THR A 19 -0.63 -19.89 -0.32
CA THR A 19 -0.57 -21.18 -1.02
C THR A 19 -0.52 -21.06 -2.53
N THR A 20 -1.13 -20.01 -3.10
CA THR A 20 -1.29 -19.86 -4.55
C THR A 20 -0.48 -18.70 -5.13
N GLY A 21 0.09 -17.83 -4.28
CA GLY A 21 0.93 -16.71 -4.68
C GLY A 21 0.13 -15.43 -4.97
N PRO A 22 0.53 -14.61 -5.95
CA PRO A 22 -0.12 -13.33 -6.23
C PRO A 22 -1.57 -13.54 -6.69
N SER A 23 -2.49 -12.73 -6.17
CA SER A 23 -3.90 -12.81 -6.56
C SER A 23 -4.12 -12.37 -8.00
N ARG A 24 -5.24 -12.77 -8.61
CA ARG A 24 -5.60 -12.34 -9.98
C ARG A 24 -5.59 -10.81 -10.13
N MET A 25 -5.96 -10.08 -9.08
CA MET A 25 -5.94 -8.62 -9.07
C MET A 25 -4.51 -8.08 -9.14
N LEU A 26 -3.58 -8.65 -8.37
CA LEU A 26 -2.17 -8.26 -8.41
C LEU A 26 -1.56 -8.64 -9.77
N ILE A 27 -1.78 -9.87 -10.25
CA ILE A 27 -1.33 -10.34 -11.58
C ILE A 27 -1.81 -9.40 -12.69
N SER A 28 -3.10 -9.03 -12.69
CA SER A 28 -3.66 -8.11 -13.71
C SER A 28 -3.04 -6.71 -13.64
N SER A 29 -2.51 -6.29 -12.49
CA SER A 29 -1.74 -5.05 -12.38
C SER A 29 -0.33 -5.23 -12.88
N ILE A 30 0.33 -6.35 -12.55
CA ILE A 30 1.67 -6.69 -13.03
C ILE A 30 1.67 -6.70 -14.56
N ASP A 31 0.78 -7.46 -15.17
CA ASP A 31 0.68 -7.62 -16.63
C ASP A 31 0.57 -6.28 -17.37
N ARG A 32 -0.25 -5.34 -16.87
CA ARG A 32 -0.38 -4.00 -17.46
C ARG A 32 0.92 -3.19 -17.38
N TRP A 33 1.62 -3.27 -16.25
CA TRP A 33 2.87 -2.52 -16.06
C TRP A 33 4.01 -3.13 -16.86
N THR A 34 4.19 -4.45 -16.79
CA THR A 34 5.27 -5.15 -17.51
C THR A 34 5.09 -4.98 -19.02
N SER A 35 3.87 -5.12 -19.54
CA SER A 35 3.57 -4.86 -20.95
C SER A 35 3.88 -3.42 -21.36
N SER A 36 3.60 -2.43 -20.51
CA SER A 36 3.88 -1.03 -20.81
C SER A 36 5.39 -0.75 -20.87
N LEU A 37 6.17 -1.27 -19.91
CA LEU A 37 7.63 -1.10 -19.89
C LEU A 37 8.30 -1.75 -21.09
N LEU A 38 7.89 -2.98 -21.42
CA LEU A 38 8.44 -3.71 -22.55
C LEU A 38 8.09 -3.02 -23.87
N ALA A 39 6.86 -2.53 -24.02
CA ALA A 39 6.47 -1.77 -25.20
C ALA A 39 7.27 -0.47 -25.37
N ASP A 40 7.58 0.24 -24.28
CA ASP A 40 8.43 1.45 -24.30
C ASP A 40 9.88 1.12 -24.69
N ASP A 41 10.37 -0.08 -24.35
CA ASP A 41 11.65 -0.63 -24.80
C ASP A 41 11.59 -1.24 -26.23
N GLY A 42 10.44 -1.14 -26.91
CA GLY A 42 10.25 -1.61 -28.29
C GLY A 42 9.98 -3.11 -28.42
N ILE A 43 9.61 -3.78 -27.33
CA ILE A 43 9.30 -5.21 -27.27
C ILE A 43 7.79 -5.37 -27.29
N ASP A 44 7.23 -5.62 -28.48
CA ASP A 44 5.79 -5.68 -28.74
C ASP A 44 5.23 -7.11 -28.87
N MET A 45 6.11 -8.12 -28.93
CA MET A 45 5.77 -9.52 -29.04
C MET A 45 6.65 -10.40 -28.13
N PRO A 46 6.12 -11.50 -27.57
CA PRO A 46 6.92 -12.46 -26.83
C PRO A 46 8.04 -13.07 -27.68
N PHE A 47 9.22 -13.21 -27.08
CA PHE A 47 10.39 -13.80 -27.72
C PHE A 47 10.53 -15.28 -27.35
N MET A 48 10.78 -16.11 -28.37
CA MET A 48 11.16 -17.51 -28.21
C MET A 48 12.61 -17.64 -28.69
N GLY A 49 13.53 -17.81 -27.75
CA GLY A 49 14.97 -17.88 -28.02
C GLY A 49 15.35 -19.01 -28.96
N ASN A 50 16.43 -18.80 -29.73
CA ASN A 50 16.93 -19.73 -30.73
C ASN A 50 18.47 -19.90 -30.68
N ASN A 51 19.16 -19.33 -29.67
CA ASN A 51 20.61 -19.18 -29.67
C ASN A 51 21.31 -19.80 -28.43
N GLU A 52 22.61 -19.51 -28.33
CA GLU A 52 23.53 -19.89 -27.25
C GLU A 52 22.96 -19.52 -25.87
N SER A 53 22.94 -20.52 -24.97
CA SER A 53 22.46 -20.35 -23.60
C SER A 53 23.56 -19.74 -22.74
N VAL A 54 23.25 -18.67 -22.02
CA VAL A 54 24.15 -18.05 -21.02
C VAL A 54 23.46 -18.02 -19.66
N THR A 55 24.23 -17.71 -18.62
CA THR A 55 23.71 -17.48 -17.27
C THR A 55 24.01 -16.05 -16.85
N ALA A 56 23.08 -15.40 -16.15
CA ALA A 56 23.27 -14.08 -15.60
C ALA A 56 22.88 -14.05 -14.12
N LYS A 57 23.61 -13.26 -13.34
CA LYS A 57 23.37 -13.05 -11.90
C LYS A 57 22.86 -11.64 -11.65
N VAL A 58 21.77 -11.52 -10.91
CA VAL A 58 21.31 -10.25 -10.35
C VAL A 58 21.93 -10.09 -8.98
N VAL A 59 22.70 -9.02 -8.79
CA VAL A 59 23.47 -8.76 -7.57
C VAL A 59 23.06 -7.42 -6.97
N SER A 60 22.86 -7.39 -5.65
CA SER A 60 22.60 -6.16 -4.92
C SER A 60 23.87 -5.32 -4.75
N ARG A 61 23.76 -4.01 -4.92
CA ARG A 61 24.81 -3.03 -4.62
C ARG A 61 24.51 -2.18 -3.40
N SER A 62 23.35 -2.42 -2.77
CA SER A 62 22.88 -1.70 -1.60
C SER A 62 22.03 -2.57 -0.69
N ASP A 63 21.82 -2.15 0.54
CA ASP A 63 20.96 -2.85 1.49
C ASP A 63 19.49 -2.49 1.27
N GLY A 64 18.59 -3.45 1.48
CA GLY A 64 17.17 -3.20 1.31
C GLY A 64 16.27 -4.39 1.64
N ILE A 65 15.00 -4.27 1.24
CA ILE A 65 14.00 -5.33 1.24
C ILE A 65 13.67 -5.68 -0.20
N LEU A 66 13.84 -6.94 -0.60
CA LEU A 66 13.54 -7.41 -1.93
C LEU A 66 12.03 -7.40 -2.20
N ALA A 67 11.60 -6.78 -3.29
CA ALA A 67 10.22 -6.81 -3.76
C ALA A 67 10.15 -6.82 -5.29
N GLY A 68 9.08 -7.42 -5.85
CA GLY A 68 8.87 -7.50 -7.30
C GLY A 68 9.23 -8.84 -7.93
N CYS A 69 9.56 -9.87 -7.14
CA CYS A 69 9.90 -11.20 -7.64
C CYS A 69 8.77 -11.77 -8.50
N ALA A 70 7.54 -11.77 -8.00
CA ALA A 70 6.38 -12.23 -8.74
C ALA A 70 6.12 -11.43 -10.03
N ALA A 71 6.47 -10.13 -10.04
CA ALA A 71 6.33 -9.31 -11.23
C ALA A 71 7.32 -9.71 -12.33
N VAL A 72 8.58 -9.97 -11.96
CA VAL A 72 9.62 -10.45 -12.86
C VAL A 72 9.30 -11.86 -13.37
N GLU A 73 8.88 -12.78 -12.50
CA GLU A 73 8.50 -14.15 -12.89
C GLU A 73 7.35 -14.14 -13.90
N HIS A 74 6.28 -13.39 -13.60
CA HIS A 74 5.12 -13.29 -14.49
C HIS A 74 5.50 -12.68 -15.85
N MET A 75 6.33 -11.64 -15.83
CA MET A 75 6.83 -11.02 -17.06
C MET A 75 7.63 -12.01 -17.91
N ILE A 76 8.61 -12.70 -17.32
CA ILE A 76 9.43 -13.70 -18.02
C ILE A 76 8.54 -14.81 -18.60
N GLN A 77 7.57 -15.30 -17.83
CA GLN A 77 6.66 -16.35 -18.27
C GLN A 77 5.86 -15.96 -19.53
N ILE A 78 5.41 -14.71 -19.61
CA ILE A 78 4.59 -14.23 -20.73
C ILE A 78 5.45 -13.79 -21.93
N TRP A 79 6.55 -13.07 -21.68
CA TRP A 79 7.29 -12.34 -22.72
C TRP A 79 8.59 -13.02 -23.14
N ALA A 80 9.16 -13.87 -22.30
CA ALA A 80 10.47 -14.47 -22.51
C ALA A 80 10.50 -15.93 -22.01
N GLY A 81 9.54 -16.75 -22.46
CA GLY A 81 9.35 -18.12 -21.95
C GLY A 81 10.54 -19.08 -22.13
N GLY A 82 11.54 -18.70 -22.92
CA GLY A 82 12.82 -19.41 -23.02
C GLY A 82 13.81 -19.12 -21.89
N LEU A 83 13.52 -18.14 -21.02
CA LEU A 83 14.32 -17.81 -19.85
C LEU A 83 13.78 -18.52 -18.60
N GLN A 84 14.69 -18.89 -17.71
CA GLN A 84 14.38 -19.45 -16.40
C GLN A 84 15.05 -18.56 -15.35
N ILE A 85 14.31 -18.26 -14.27
CA ILE A 85 14.83 -17.49 -13.14
C ILE A 85 14.74 -18.31 -11.87
N SER A 86 15.80 -18.29 -11.06
CA SER A 86 15.86 -18.89 -9.73
C SER A 86 16.28 -17.86 -8.70
N TRP A 87 15.51 -17.71 -7.64
CA TRP A 87 15.77 -16.74 -6.57
C TRP A 87 16.62 -17.34 -5.45
N SER A 88 17.60 -16.58 -5.01
CA SER A 88 18.38 -16.86 -3.80
C SER A 88 17.69 -16.29 -2.55
N HIS A 89 16.84 -15.29 -2.74
CA HIS A 89 16.10 -14.60 -1.67
C HIS A 89 14.61 -14.54 -2.00
N GLY A 90 13.76 -14.78 -0.99
CA GLY A 90 12.31 -14.66 -1.13
C GLY A 90 11.85 -13.21 -1.13
N GLU A 91 10.69 -12.96 -1.73
CA GLU A 91 10.02 -11.66 -1.70
C GLU A 91 9.74 -11.22 -0.24
N GLY A 92 9.99 -9.94 0.08
CA GLY A 92 9.91 -9.37 1.42
C GLY A 92 11.11 -9.66 2.34
N ARG A 93 12.15 -10.36 1.86
CA ARG A 93 13.37 -10.60 2.64
C ARG A 93 14.36 -9.45 2.53
N SER A 94 15.14 -9.27 3.60
CA SER A 94 16.28 -8.36 3.58
C SER A 94 17.35 -8.87 2.63
N ILE A 95 17.98 -7.93 1.93
CA ILE A 95 19.15 -8.13 1.08
C ILE A 95 20.23 -7.11 1.49
N THR A 96 21.48 -7.46 1.28
CA THR A 96 22.65 -6.66 1.60
C THR A 96 23.52 -6.46 0.37
N SER A 97 24.33 -5.40 0.37
CA SER A 97 25.28 -5.15 -0.71
C SER A 97 26.22 -6.34 -0.92
N GLY A 98 26.26 -6.87 -2.14
CA GLY A 98 27.03 -8.05 -2.52
C GLY A 98 26.20 -9.32 -2.64
N ASP A 99 24.95 -9.33 -2.15
CA ASP A 99 24.09 -10.51 -2.25
C ASP A 99 23.74 -10.81 -3.70
N GLU A 100 23.87 -12.08 -4.08
CA GLU A 100 23.23 -12.63 -5.26
C GLU A 100 21.74 -12.81 -4.97
N ILE A 101 20.88 -12.12 -5.72
CA ILE A 101 19.44 -12.10 -5.51
C ILE A 101 18.76 -13.17 -6.36
N ALA A 102 19.21 -13.32 -7.61
CA ALA A 102 18.66 -14.27 -8.55
C ALA A 102 19.70 -14.68 -9.60
N VAL A 103 19.49 -15.86 -10.16
CA VAL A 103 20.17 -16.37 -11.34
C VAL A 103 19.16 -16.54 -12.46
N ILE A 104 19.48 -16.04 -13.65
CA ILE A 104 18.66 -16.15 -14.86
C ILE A 104 19.46 -16.95 -15.88
N SER A 105 18.87 -17.99 -16.47
CA SER A 105 19.48 -18.79 -17.52
C SER A 105 18.58 -18.86 -18.75
N GLY A 106 19.21 -18.93 -19.93
CA GLY A 106 18.51 -19.06 -21.20
C GLY A 106 19.21 -18.31 -22.32
N ASP A 107 18.45 -17.97 -23.35
CA ASP A 107 18.95 -17.29 -24.54
C ASP A 107 19.58 -15.93 -24.20
N LYS A 108 20.80 -15.70 -24.70
CA LYS A 108 21.58 -14.48 -24.46
C LYS A 108 20.88 -13.20 -24.89
N GLU A 109 20.21 -13.20 -26.03
CA GLU A 109 19.47 -12.02 -26.52
C GLU A 109 18.26 -11.76 -25.62
N GLY A 110 17.56 -12.82 -25.21
CA GLY A 110 16.47 -12.73 -24.24
C GLY A 110 16.89 -12.10 -22.92
N ILE A 111 18.02 -12.53 -22.35
CA ILE A 111 18.55 -11.97 -21.10
C ILE A 111 18.86 -10.47 -21.26
N LEU A 112 19.56 -10.09 -22.33
CA LEU A 112 19.92 -8.69 -22.60
C LEU A 112 18.69 -7.80 -22.83
N LEU A 113 17.68 -8.32 -23.54
CA LEU A 113 16.42 -7.61 -23.78
C LEU A 113 15.63 -7.37 -22.48
N MET A 114 15.60 -8.36 -21.58
CA MET A 114 14.83 -8.26 -20.34
C MET A 114 15.57 -7.52 -19.22
N GLU A 115 16.90 -7.37 -19.31
CA GLU A 115 17.76 -6.85 -18.24
C GLU A 115 17.22 -5.55 -17.62
N ARG A 116 17.00 -4.53 -18.45
CA ARG A 116 16.63 -3.20 -17.96
C ARG A 116 15.28 -3.22 -17.26
N THR A 117 14.30 -3.91 -17.84
CA THR A 117 12.96 -4.00 -17.28
C THR A 117 12.98 -4.79 -15.96
N ILE A 118 13.74 -5.89 -15.87
CA ILE A 118 13.92 -6.66 -14.62
C ILE A 118 14.52 -5.76 -13.52
N LEU A 119 15.62 -5.07 -13.81
CA LEU A 119 16.30 -4.23 -12.82
C LEU A 119 15.44 -3.03 -12.40
N ASN A 120 14.67 -2.43 -13.31
CA ASN A 120 13.76 -1.34 -13.01
C ASN A 120 12.64 -1.77 -12.05
N ILE A 121 12.01 -2.92 -12.31
CA ILE A 121 10.94 -3.48 -11.47
C ILE A 121 11.49 -3.79 -10.08
N LEU A 122 12.57 -4.58 -10.00
CA LEU A 122 13.13 -5.00 -8.72
C LEU A 122 13.67 -3.82 -7.93
N GLY A 123 14.45 -2.94 -8.57
CA GLY A 123 15.05 -1.78 -7.91
C GLY A 123 13.99 -0.85 -7.33
N GLN A 124 12.99 -0.47 -8.13
CA GLN A 124 11.95 0.47 -7.69
C GLN A 124 11.06 -0.11 -6.59
N LEU A 125 10.57 -1.34 -6.75
CA LEU A 125 9.68 -1.95 -5.75
C LEU A 125 10.44 -2.27 -4.46
N SER A 126 11.68 -2.76 -4.57
CA SER A 126 12.54 -2.97 -3.40
C SER A 126 12.84 -1.65 -2.68
N GLY A 127 12.99 -0.54 -3.43
CA GLY A 127 13.12 0.80 -2.85
C GLY A 127 11.91 1.20 -2.02
N ILE A 128 10.70 0.96 -2.52
CA ILE A 128 9.44 1.20 -1.80
C ILE A 128 9.34 0.32 -0.55
N ALA A 129 9.64 -0.98 -0.65
CA ALA A 129 9.58 -1.90 0.49
C ALA A 129 10.60 -1.51 1.57
N THR A 130 11.80 -1.10 1.16
CA THR A 130 12.86 -0.62 2.05
C THR A 130 12.45 0.67 2.77
N GLU A 131 11.87 1.63 2.05
CA GLU A 131 11.38 2.87 2.67
C GLU A 131 10.22 2.58 3.62
N SER A 132 9.25 1.76 3.21
CA SER A 132 8.15 1.32 4.06
C SER A 132 8.63 0.67 5.36
N LYS A 133 9.70 -0.14 5.29
CA LYS A 133 10.32 -0.73 6.49
C LYS A 133 10.84 0.32 7.47
N LYS A 134 11.47 1.40 6.98
CA LYS A 134 11.94 2.51 7.83
C LYS A 134 10.78 3.24 8.50
N TRP A 135 9.70 3.49 7.76
CA TRP A 135 8.49 4.10 8.30
C TRP A 135 7.84 3.21 9.37
N ALA A 136 7.61 1.94 9.05
CA ALA A 136 6.98 0.98 9.95
C ALA A 136 7.81 0.76 11.23
N SER A 137 9.14 0.81 11.15
CA SER A 137 10.00 0.68 12.32
C SER A 137 10.00 1.90 13.24
N LYS A 138 9.73 3.09 12.71
CA LYS A 138 9.75 4.36 13.47
C LYS A 138 8.37 4.80 13.93
N ALA A 139 7.31 4.44 13.19
CA ALA A 139 5.96 4.86 13.47
C ALA A 139 5.51 4.43 14.89
N PRO A 140 4.80 5.29 15.62
CA PRO A 140 4.31 4.96 16.96
C PRO A 140 3.23 3.87 16.94
N GLY A 141 2.52 3.75 15.82
CA GLY A 141 1.49 2.76 15.56
C GLY A 141 1.59 2.24 14.13
N GLN A 142 0.46 1.94 13.52
CA GLN A 142 0.44 1.46 12.13
C GLN A 142 0.64 2.64 11.16
N ILE A 143 1.36 2.40 10.07
CA ILE A 143 1.57 3.36 8.99
C ILE A 143 0.97 2.82 7.70
N ALA A 144 0.13 3.59 7.02
CA ALA A 144 -0.51 3.21 5.77
C ALA A 144 0.00 4.05 4.59
N CYS A 145 0.11 3.43 3.41
CA CYS A 145 0.25 4.18 2.16
C CYS A 145 -1.11 4.69 1.67
N THR A 146 -1.15 5.28 0.48
CA THR A 146 -2.36 5.92 -0.05
C THR A 146 -2.71 5.39 -1.43
N ARG A 147 -3.63 6.07 -2.12
CA ARG A 147 -3.87 5.86 -3.57
C ARG A 147 -2.99 6.76 -4.45
N LYS A 148 -2.10 7.55 -3.86
CA LYS A 148 -1.09 8.32 -4.59
C LYS A 148 0.09 7.38 -4.86
N THR A 149 -0.04 6.54 -5.88
CA THR A 149 0.94 5.52 -6.28
C THR A 149 1.50 5.81 -7.67
N ILE A 150 2.68 5.27 -7.95
CA ILE A 150 3.29 5.30 -9.30
C ILE A 150 2.95 3.98 -10.00
N TRP A 151 3.24 2.83 -9.38
CA TRP A 151 3.04 1.49 -9.97
C TRP A 151 1.70 0.83 -9.58
N GLY A 152 0.70 1.64 -9.22
CA GLY A 152 -0.63 1.12 -8.88
C GLY A 152 -0.61 0.17 -7.68
N LEU A 153 -0.99 -1.09 -7.89
CA LEU A 153 -1.02 -2.10 -6.82
C LEU A 153 0.36 -2.63 -6.44
N LEU A 154 1.36 -2.51 -7.31
CA LEU A 154 2.71 -3.00 -7.03
C LEU A 154 3.37 -2.14 -5.94
N ASP A 155 3.15 -0.81 -5.95
CA ASP A 155 3.53 0.08 -4.83
C ASP A 155 2.92 -0.41 -3.51
N LYS A 156 1.62 -0.74 -3.52
CA LYS A 156 0.90 -1.18 -2.31
C LYS A 156 1.45 -2.51 -1.81
N TRP A 157 1.73 -3.44 -2.72
CA TRP A 157 2.34 -4.71 -2.37
C TRP A 157 3.73 -4.52 -1.76
N ALA A 158 4.58 -3.69 -2.37
CA ALA A 158 5.89 -3.35 -1.82
C ALA A 158 5.80 -2.69 -0.44
N VAL A 159 4.84 -1.79 -0.22
CA VAL A 159 4.57 -1.21 1.11
C VAL A 159 4.24 -2.30 2.13
N HIS A 160 3.36 -3.24 1.77
CA HIS A 160 2.98 -4.37 2.63
C HIS A 160 4.17 -5.24 3.02
N LEU A 161 5.04 -5.57 2.05
CA LEU A 161 6.26 -6.32 2.31
C LEU A 161 7.23 -5.59 3.26
N GLY A 162 7.26 -4.27 3.20
CA GLY A 162 8.02 -3.44 4.15
C GLY A 162 7.40 -3.37 5.56
N GLY A 163 6.18 -3.86 5.75
CA GLY A 163 5.46 -3.82 7.03
C GLY A 163 4.55 -2.60 7.21
N GLY A 164 4.31 -1.83 6.15
CA GLY A 164 3.28 -0.80 6.12
C GLY A 164 1.93 -1.36 5.68
N LEU A 165 0.84 -0.64 5.95
CA LEU A 165 -0.50 -1.02 5.53
C LEU A 165 -0.79 -0.50 4.12
N THR A 166 -1.52 -1.29 3.32
CA THR A 166 -1.81 -0.94 1.92
C THR A 166 -2.85 0.16 1.78
N HIS A 167 -3.69 0.37 2.80
CA HIS A 167 -4.95 1.09 2.70
C HIS A 167 -5.86 0.45 1.62
N ARG A 168 -7.06 0.98 1.43
CA ARG A 168 -7.93 0.61 0.30
C ARG A 168 -7.18 0.48 -1.03
N LEU A 169 -7.33 -0.65 -1.71
CA LEU A 169 -6.58 -0.99 -2.92
C LEU A 169 -7.02 -0.17 -4.13
N ASN A 170 -8.32 0.09 -4.24
CA ASN A 170 -8.93 0.90 -5.30
C ASN A 170 -10.17 1.66 -4.76
N LYS A 171 -10.93 2.34 -5.63
CA LYS A 171 -12.13 3.10 -5.22
C LYS A 171 -13.27 2.23 -4.67
N PHE A 172 -13.33 0.97 -5.08
CA PHE A 172 -14.39 0.03 -4.76
C PHE A 172 -14.00 -0.95 -3.63
N ASP A 173 -12.71 -1.05 -3.29
CA ASP A 173 -12.25 -1.91 -2.19
C ASP A 173 -12.70 -1.38 -0.82
N ALA A 174 -12.73 -0.06 -0.63
CA ALA A 174 -13.34 0.55 0.55
C ALA A 174 -13.88 1.95 0.24
N LYS A 175 -15.05 2.25 0.80
CA LYS A 175 -15.74 3.52 0.61
C LYS A 175 -15.12 4.58 1.52
N MET A 176 -14.69 5.69 0.92
CA MET A 176 -14.15 6.86 1.60
C MET A 176 -14.98 8.04 1.17
N ILE A 177 -15.54 8.74 2.14
CA ILE A 177 -16.40 9.90 1.94
C ILE A 177 -15.67 11.16 2.34
N LYS A 178 -15.63 12.13 1.42
CA LYS A 178 -15.04 13.44 1.62
C LYS A 178 -16.11 14.51 1.73
N GLU A 179 -15.73 15.67 2.23
CA GLU A 179 -16.57 16.87 2.30
C GLU A 179 -17.27 17.17 0.96
N ASN A 180 -16.54 17.08 -0.16
CA ASN A 180 -17.10 17.32 -1.49
C ASN A 180 -18.18 16.30 -1.89
N ASP A 181 -18.01 15.03 -1.51
CA ASP A 181 -18.99 13.98 -1.82
C ASP A 181 -20.29 14.27 -1.05
N LEU A 182 -20.17 14.65 0.23
CA LEU A 182 -21.29 15.03 1.08
C LEU A 182 -22.00 16.29 0.61
N ALA A 183 -21.26 17.29 0.13
CA ALA A 183 -21.83 18.52 -0.40
C ALA A 183 -22.70 18.26 -1.65
N VAL A 184 -22.33 17.28 -2.48
CA VAL A 184 -23.11 16.89 -3.66
C VAL A 184 -24.32 16.03 -3.29
N MET A 185 -24.18 15.13 -2.31
CA MET A 185 -25.26 14.25 -1.87
C MET A 185 -26.35 14.99 -1.06
N TYR A 186 -25.96 15.99 -0.27
CA TYR A 186 -26.84 16.72 0.64
C TYR A 186 -26.70 18.24 0.49
N PRO A 187 -27.03 18.79 -0.70
CA PRO A 187 -26.90 20.22 -0.95
C PRO A 187 -27.79 21.07 -0.04
N ASP A 188 -28.92 20.53 0.41
CA ASP A 188 -29.92 21.21 1.25
C ASP A 188 -29.58 21.19 2.75
N ILE A 189 -28.51 20.48 3.16
CA ILE A 189 -28.05 20.43 4.55
C ILE A 189 -26.89 21.41 4.72
N GLU A 190 -27.02 22.35 5.65
CA GLU A 190 -25.94 23.26 6.03
C GLU A 190 -24.98 22.62 7.02
N GLY A 191 -23.68 22.79 6.79
CA GLY A 191 -22.61 22.28 7.65
C GLY A 191 -22.21 20.82 7.36
N ASN A 192 -20.92 20.60 7.21
CA ASN A 192 -20.38 19.29 6.84
C ASN A 192 -20.61 18.23 7.94
N GLY A 193 -20.51 18.58 9.22
CA GLY A 193 -20.86 17.68 10.33
C GLY A 193 -22.28 17.12 10.26
N ALA A 194 -23.28 17.95 9.93
CA ALA A 194 -24.66 17.49 9.76
C ALA A 194 -24.82 16.55 8.55
N ARG A 195 -24.10 16.82 7.45
CA ARG A 195 -24.06 15.93 6.28
C ARG A 195 -23.40 14.59 6.61
N ILE A 196 -22.33 14.58 7.41
CA ILE A 196 -21.69 13.35 7.90
C ILE A 196 -22.68 12.51 8.69
N SER A 197 -23.33 13.10 9.71
CA SER A 197 -24.32 12.37 10.51
C SER A 197 -25.47 11.83 9.66
N ARG A 198 -25.98 12.64 8.72
CA ARG A 198 -27.03 12.17 7.79
C ARG A 198 -26.55 10.97 6.99
N TYR A 199 -25.39 11.08 6.33
CA TYR A 199 -24.82 9.99 5.54
C TYR A 199 -24.60 8.72 6.35
N LEU A 200 -23.98 8.83 7.52
CA LEU A 200 -23.67 7.70 8.37
C LEU A 200 -24.92 7.01 8.93
N SER A 201 -26.04 7.73 9.08
CA SER A 201 -27.32 7.13 9.48
C SER A 201 -28.00 6.31 8.39
N GLU A 202 -27.66 6.54 7.11
CA GLU A 202 -28.40 5.94 5.96
C GLU A 202 -27.55 5.04 5.06
N VAL A 203 -26.21 5.14 5.12
CA VAL A 203 -25.33 4.42 4.19
C VAL A 203 -25.54 2.91 4.26
N ASN A 204 -25.73 2.22 3.14
CA ASN A 204 -25.76 0.76 3.15
C ASN A 204 -24.35 0.19 3.44
N ILE A 205 -24.18 -0.50 4.57
CA ILE A 205 -22.87 -1.04 5.01
C ILE A 205 -22.37 -2.12 4.03
N GLU A 206 -23.28 -2.89 3.42
CA GLU A 206 -22.92 -3.92 2.43
C GLU A 206 -22.27 -3.33 1.17
N GLU A 207 -22.51 -2.05 0.89
CA GLU A 207 -21.95 -1.32 -0.26
C GLU A 207 -20.62 -0.61 0.07
N CYS A 208 -20.16 -0.67 1.34
CA CYS A 208 -18.94 0.04 1.76
C CYS A 208 -17.66 -0.71 1.38
N GLY A 209 -17.74 -1.99 1.01
CA GLY A 209 -16.56 -2.82 0.77
C GLY A 209 -15.90 -3.24 2.08
N ALA A 210 -14.57 -3.17 2.14
CA ALA A 210 -13.77 -3.64 3.26
C ALA A 210 -13.95 -2.82 4.54
N PHE A 211 -14.13 -1.51 4.41
CA PHE A 211 -14.39 -0.60 5.52
C PHE A 211 -15.02 0.69 5.00
N LEU A 212 -15.65 1.43 5.91
CA LEU A 212 -16.13 2.79 5.66
C LEU A 212 -15.19 3.78 6.32
N GLU A 213 -14.86 4.82 5.58
CA GLU A 213 -14.01 5.92 6.02
C GLU A 213 -14.66 7.28 5.74
N VAL A 214 -14.52 8.21 6.69
CA VAL A 214 -14.95 9.60 6.54
C VAL A 214 -13.76 10.53 6.80
N GLU A 215 -13.53 11.46 5.89
CA GLU A 215 -12.57 12.56 6.05
C GLU A 215 -13.23 13.71 6.82
N VAL A 216 -12.58 14.15 7.90
CA VAL A 216 -13.03 15.28 8.72
C VAL A 216 -11.93 16.33 8.85
N ARG A 217 -12.34 17.59 8.99
CA ARG A 217 -11.46 18.77 9.03
C ARG A 217 -11.58 19.56 10.33
N GLU A 218 -12.63 19.29 11.10
CA GLU A 218 -12.87 19.90 12.42
C GLU A 218 -13.15 18.84 13.49
N GLU A 219 -12.79 19.15 14.74
CA GLU A 219 -12.94 18.23 15.89
C GLU A 219 -14.40 17.84 16.08
N LYS A 220 -15.31 18.81 15.99
CA LYS A 220 -16.76 18.60 16.08
C LYS A 220 -17.28 17.58 15.07
N GLU A 221 -16.69 17.52 13.87
CA GLU A 221 -17.10 16.58 12.82
C GLU A 221 -16.70 15.15 13.18
N ALA A 222 -15.51 14.98 13.77
CA ALA A 222 -15.05 13.68 14.28
C ALA A 222 -15.98 13.17 15.39
N ILE A 223 -16.34 14.04 16.34
CA ILE A 223 -17.26 13.69 17.44
C ILE A 223 -18.65 13.33 16.91
N MET A 224 -19.20 14.13 16.00
CA MET A 224 -20.50 13.84 15.36
C MET A 224 -20.48 12.50 14.60
N ALA A 225 -19.41 12.24 13.84
CA ALA A 225 -19.25 10.99 13.10
C ALA A 225 -19.21 9.78 14.05
N ALA A 226 -18.40 9.86 15.10
CA ALA A 226 -18.26 8.80 16.09
C ALA A 226 -19.55 8.54 16.86
N PHE A 227 -20.25 9.60 17.29
CA PHE A 227 -21.53 9.50 17.97
C PHE A 227 -22.57 8.82 17.09
N THR A 228 -22.80 9.32 15.87
CA THR A 228 -23.77 8.70 14.94
C THR A 228 -23.42 7.25 14.63
N TRP A 229 -22.13 6.93 14.44
CA TRP A 229 -21.71 5.56 14.17
C TRP A 229 -21.87 4.64 15.39
N SER A 230 -21.71 5.16 16.61
CA SER A 230 -21.94 4.38 17.83
C SER A 230 -23.38 3.89 17.93
N GLU A 231 -24.35 4.77 17.69
CA GLU A 231 -25.78 4.43 17.69
C GLU A 231 -26.07 3.36 16.64
N ARG A 232 -25.53 3.56 15.43
CA ARG A 232 -25.69 2.62 14.34
C ARG A 232 -25.08 1.26 14.64
N ARG A 233 -23.86 1.22 15.16
CA ARG A 233 -23.15 -0.01 15.50
C ARG A 233 -23.86 -0.82 16.58
N MET A 234 -24.55 -0.17 17.52
CA MET A 234 -25.36 -0.87 18.52
C MET A 234 -26.61 -1.54 17.93
N VAL A 235 -27.15 -1.02 16.83
CA VAL A 235 -28.34 -1.57 16.16
C VAL A 235 -27.96 -2.62 15.11
N ASP A 236 -27.02 -2.28 14.23
CA ASP A 236 -26.68 -3.07 13.04
C ASP A 236 -25.52 -4.06 13.29
N GLY A 237 -24.79 -3.93 14.40
CA GLY A 237 -23.64 -4.79 14.73
C GLY A 237 -22.43 -4.62 13.81
N CYS A 238 -22.30 -3.47 13.16
CA CYS A 238 -21.27 -3.24 12.15
C CYS A 238 -19.85 -3.04 12.72
N ASP A 239 -18.85 -3.07 11.83
CA ASP A 239 -17.46 -2.79 12.19
C ASP A 239 -17.24 -1.33 12.62
N ARG A 240 -16.03 -1.04 13.12
CA ARG A 240 -15.61 0.32 13.49
C ARG A 240 -15.54 1.22 12.26
N LEU A 241 -15.96 2.48 12.41
CA LEU A 241 -15.78 3.52 11.39
C LEU A 241 -14.33 4.01 11.37
N VAL A 242 -13.73 4.17 10.20
CA VAL A 242 -12.47 4.90 10.08
C VAL A 242 -12.77 6.41 10.00
N ILE A 243 -12.22 7.19 10.91
CA ILE A 243 -12.27 8.65 10.86
C ILE A 243 -10.87 9.16 10.54
N MET A 244 -10.72 9.77 9.38
CA MET A 244 -9.48 10.41 8.93
C MET A 244 -9.50 11.89 9.32
N LEU A 245 -8.60 12.27 10.23
CA LEU A 245 -8.32 13.65 10.62
C LEU A 245 -7.37 14.28 9.58
N ASP A 246 -7.92 15.03 8.62
CA ASP A 246 -7.16 15.61 7.50
C ASP A 246 -6.45 16.90 7.91
N ASN A 247 -5.12 16.91 7.81
CA ASN A 247 -4.22 18.01 8.18
C ASN A 247 -4.33 18.44 9.65
N PHE A 248 -4.62 17.50 10.56
CA PHE A 248 -4.50 17.73 11.99
C PHE A 248 -3.06 17.53 12.43
N GLY A 249 -2.57 18.42 13.29
CA GLY A 249 -1.30 18.20 14.00
C GLY A 249 -1.47 17.22 15.18
N PRO A 250 -0.35 16.69 15.71
CA PRO A 250 -0.32 15.76 16.84
C PRO A 250 -1.23 16.13 18.02
N GLU A 251 -1.17 17.40 18.48
CA GLU A 251 -1.95 17.89 19.63
C GLU A 251 -3.46 17.91 19.36
N ARG A 252 -3.88 18.30 18.14
CA ARG A 252 -5.31 18.29 17.78
C ARG A 252 -5.84 16.86 17.67
N CYS A 253 -5.03 15.94 17.14
CA CYS A 253 -5.38 14.52 17.12
C CYS A 253 -5.56 13.96 18.54
N LYS A 254 -4.67 14.35 19.47
CA LYS A 254 -4.76 13.98 20.88
C LYS A 254 -6.06 14.49 21.52
N SER A 255 -6.38 15.77 21.32
CA SER A 255 -7.64 16.37 21.79
C SER A 255 -8.86 15.55 21.36
N VAL A 256 -8.95 15.20 20.07
CA VAL A 256 -10.05 14.37 19.54
C VAL A 256 -10.05 12.97 20.17
N ALA A 257 -8.90 12.33 20.29
CA ALA A 257 -8.81 10.98 20.85
C ALA A 257 -9.21 10.94 22.34
N ASP A 258 -8.81 11.95 23.11
CA ASP A 258 -9.14 12.09 24.53
C ASP A 258 -10.65 12.37 24.70
N GLU A 259 -11.22 13.32 23.94
CA GLU A 259 -12.65 13.63 23.97
C GLU A 259 -13.51 12.40 23.61
N LEU A 260 -13.13 11.67 22.55
CA LEU A 260 -13.81 10.42 22.18
C LEU A 260 -13.71 9.35 23.27
N THR A 261 -12.62 9.35 24.06
CA THR A 261 -12.46 8.41 25.18
C THR A 261 -13.35 8.81 26.35
N GLU A 262 -13.38 10.09 26.72
CA GLU A 262 -14.23 10.62 27.79
C GLU A 262 -15.72 10.41 27.50
N MET A 263 -16.13 10.51 26.23
CA MET A 263 -17.51 10.27 25.78
C MET A 263 -17.84 8.78 25.62
N GLY A 264 -16.89 7.86 25.80
CA GLY A 264 -17.10 6.43 25.58
C GLY A 264 -17.27 6.04 24.10
N LEU A 265 -16.85 6.89 23.16
CA LEU A 265 -17.00 6.69 21.72
C LEU A 265 -15.77 6.02 21.06
N ARG A 266 -14.62 6.03 21.74
CA ARG A 266 -13.33 5.59 21.17
C ARG A 266 -13.30 4.16 20.63
N GLU A 267 -14.11 3.27 21.19
CA GLU A 267 -14.18 1.86 20.77
C GLU A 267 -14.96 1.63 19.46
N HIS A 268 -15.76 2.60 19.03
CA HIS A 268 -16.57 2.53 17.82
C HIS A 268 -15.81 2.97 16.56
N VAL A 269 -14.59 3.50 16.72
CA VAL A 269 -13.84 4.13 15.64
C VAL A 269 -12.38 3.67 15.57
N VAL A 270 -11.83 3.76 14.37
CA VAL A 270 -10.39 3.72 14.08
C VAL A 270 -10.00 5.14 13.71
N LEU A 271 -9.05 5.73 14.43
CA LEU A 271 -8.57 7.08 14.12
C LEU A 271 -7.34 7.01 13.23
N GLU A 272 -7.44 7.71 12.10
CA GLU A 272 -6.36 7.91 11.16
C GLU A 272 -5.99 9.39 11.09
N ALA A 273 -4.70 9.72 11.05
CA ALA A 273 -4.26 11.06 10.64
C ALA A 273 -3.59 11.02 9.27
N SER A 274 -3.86 12.05 8.47
CA SER A 274 -3.25 12.23 7.16
C SER A 274 -2.93 13.70 6.90
N GLY A 275 -2.04 13.96 5.94
CA GLY A 275 -1.65 15.31 5.53
C GLY A 275 -0.40 15.82 6.26
N GLY A 276 0.66 16.09 5.48
CA GLY A 276 1.89 16.72 6.01
C GLY A 276 2.74 15.87 6.95
N ILE A 277 2.49 14.56 7.06
CA ILE A 277 3.25 13.67 7.96
C ILE A 277 4.63 13.37 7.37
N LEU A 278 5.68 13.67 8.13
CA LEU A 278 7.08 13.48 7.76
C LEU A 278 7.77 12.43 8.64
N LEU A 279 8.72 11.69 8.07
CA LEU A 279 9.45 10.63 8.80
C LEU A 279 10.24 11.20 9.99
N ALA A 280 10.78 12.41 9.83
CA ALA A 280 11.55 13.11 10.86
C ALA A 280 10.71 13.33 12.14
N ASP A 281 9.44 13.67 11.97
CA ASP A 281 8.56 14.16 13.03
C ASP A 281 7.68 13.05 13.65
N LEU A 282 7.87 11.78 13.25
CA LEU A 282 7.03 10.66 13.72
C LEU A 282 7.01 10.48 15.24
N ASP A 283 8.05 10.91 15.95
CA ASP A 283 8.09 10.80 17.41
C ASP A 283 7.07 11.72 18.09
N ASP A 284 6.71 12.85 17.46
CA ASP A 284 5.67 13.77 17.97
C ASP A 284 4.28 13.11 17.97
N TRP A 285 4.10 12.01 17.23
CA TRP A 285 2.82 11.32 17.10
C TRP A 285 2.59 10.20 18.14
N ARG A 286 3.57 9.92 19.03
CA ARG A 286 3.54 8.79 19.98
C ARG A 286 2.37 8.79 20.96
N GLU A 287 1.91 9.97 21.36
CA GLU A 287 0.89 10.14 22.40
C GLU A 287 -0.43 10.73 21.88
N CYS A 288 -0.65 10.70 20.57
CA CYS A 288 -1.82 11.31 19.94
C CYS A 288 -3.08 10.43 19.97
N GLY A 289 -2.99 9.19 20.47
CA GLY A 289 -4.13 8.28 20.55
C GLY A 289 -4.64 7.72 19.20
N LEU A 290 -3.90 7.94 18.11
CA LEU A 290 -4.23 7.46 16.77
C LEU A 290 -3.95 5.97 16.60
N ASP A 291 -4.73 5.31 15.74
CA ASP A 291 -4.53 3.91 15.37
C ASP A 291 -3.63 3.78 14.13
N VAL A 292 -3.79 4.72 13.18
CA VAL A 292 -3.10 4.72 11.88
C VAL A 292 -2.59 6.12 11.56
N LEU A 293 -1.36 6.20 11.03
CA LEU A 293 -0.89 7.36 10.29
C LEU A 293 -0.91 7.00 8.81
N SER A 294 -1.24 7.92 7.91
CA SER A 294 -1.09 7.68 6.47
C SER A 294 -0.35 8.79 5.76
N THR A 295 0.51 8.37 4.83
CA THR A 295 1.27 9.30 4.01
C THR A 295 1.60 8.68 2.66
N SER A 296 1.66 9.51 1.63
CA SER A 296 2.15 9.06 0.32
C SER A 296 3.67 9.05 0.22
N THR A 297 4.40 9.66 1.16
CA THR A 297 5.86 9.70 1.14
C THR A 297 6.49 8.33 1.42
N ILE A 298 5.72 7.40 1.99
CA ILE A 298 6.15 6.02 2.20
C ILE A 298 6.40 5.26 0.88
N ASN A 299 5.75 5.68 -0.22
CA ASN A 299 5.83 5.00 -1.52
C ASN A 299 6.13 5.93 -2.71
N ARG A 300 6.03 7.26 -2.56
CA ARG A 300 6.37 8.22 -3.61
C ARG A 300 7.73 8.84 -3.39
N GLY A 301 8.54 8.86 -4.45
CA GLY A 301 9.87 9.48 -4.42
C GLY A 301 10.91 8.64 -3.66
N THR A 302 10.68 7.34 -3.54
CA THR A 302 11.62 6.41 -2.92
C THR A 302 12.80 6.16 -3.87
N THR A 303 14.00 6.10 -3.31
CA THR A 303 15.20 5.73 -4.06
C THR A 303 15.15 4.25 -4.42
N PRO A 304 15.32 3.86 -5.70
CA PRO A 304 15.46 2.46 -6.08
C PRO A 304 16.64 1.80 -5.36
N VAL A 305 16.51 0.52 -5.00
CA VAL A 305 17.65 -0.31 -4.60
C VAL A 305 18.57 -0.46 -5.81
N ASP A 306 19.86 -0.22 -5.61
CA ASP A 306 20.87 -0.35 -6.66
C ASP A 306 21.18 -1.84 -6.90
N LEU A 307 20.94 -2.29 -8.13
CA LEU A 307 21.04 -3.68 -8.58
C LEU A 307 21.80 -3.72 -9.90
N SER A 308 22.59 -4.78 -10.09
CA SER A 308 23.31 -5.03 -11.35
C SER A 308 23.07 -6.44 -11.86
N MET A 309 22.96 -6.62 -13.18
CA MET A 309 22.98 -7.93 -13.82
C MET A 309 24.37 -8.19 -14.41
N LEU A 310 24.95 -9.36 -14.14
CA LEU A 310 26.26 -9.79 -14.63
C LEU A 310 26.12 -11.08 -15.43
N ILE A 311 26.48 -11.06 -16.71
CA ILE A 311 26.45 -12.25 -17.58
C ILE A 311 27.74 -13.05 -17.41
N GLU A 312 27.58 -14.36 -17.18
CA GLU A 312 28.65 -15.35 -17.12
C GLU A 312 28.55 -16.26 -18.37
N ASN A 313 29.69 -16.40 -19.07
CA ASN A 313 29.86 -17.33 -20.21
C ASN A 313 30.61 -18.58 -19.76
#